data_AF-A0A515DH61-F1
#
_entry.id   AF-A0A515DH61-F1
#
_cell.length_a   1.000
_cell.length_b   1.000
_cell.length_c   1.000
_cell.angle_alpha   90.00
_cell.angle_beta   90.00
_cell.angle_gamma   90.00
#
_symmetry.space_group_name_H-M   'P 1'
#
loop_
_entity.id
_entity.type
_entity.pdbx_description
1 polymer ?
#
loop_
_entity_poly.entity_id
_entity_poly.type
_entity_poly.pdbx_seq_one_letter_code
_entity_poly.pdbx_strand_id
1 'polypeptide(L)'
;MTTATGKGGRYQYYKCNTRIGRGAGACCTPAVSMPKMDNLVLAAFADKVLTPERLRDMLREMKQQLKQANSGQDETLRTLKKELVELETGTNRLYEAVEKGLLPMDDMLKVRAQKLKARREAVLIEVAGAKRMKELPVAMLSARQLDAFSTALRARVLDRSAGFSKRYLREFVSEVRFDGKRVVMRGKKAALLAAAAQKEMGTIGVPSSVPNWLLDLGSNQGPTD
;
A
#
# COMPACT_ATOMS: atom_id res chain seq x y z
N MET A 1 -10.99 19.38 -0.73
CA MET A 1 -12.01 20.26 -0.11
C MET A 1 -11.50 20.65 1.27
N THR A 2 -11.95 21.79 1.81
CA THR A 2 -11.56 22.31 3.12
C THR A 2 -12.80 22.44 4.00
N THR A 3 -12.64 22.27 5.31
CA THR A 3 -13.71 22.45 6.30
C THR A 3 -13.95 23.93 6.55
N ALA A 4 -15.22 24.36 6.57
CA ALA A 4 -15.61 25.71 6.92
C ALA A 4 -16.78 25.67 7.90
N THR A 5 -16.81 26.62 8.83
CA THR A 5 -17.85 26.73 9.85
C THR A 5 -18.73 27.97 9.61
N GLY A 6 -19.98 27.90 10.06
CA GLY A 6 -20.93 29.01 10.04
C GLY A 6 -21.68 29.13 11.37
N LYS A 7 -22.21 30.33 11.65
CA LYS A 7 -22.96 30.66 12.88
C LYS A 7 -22.24 30.21 14.16
N GLY A 8 -21.01 30.69 14.35
CA GLY A 8 -20.20 30.41 15.54
C GLY A 8 -19.77 28.95 15.70
N GLY A 9 -19.67 28.18 14.61
CA GLY A 9 -19.30 26.75 14.66
C GLY A 9 -20.48 25.79 14.69
N ARG A 10 -21.72 26.28 14.85
CA ARG A 10 -22.94 25.46 14.88
C ARG A 10 -23.18 24.70 13.58
N TYR A 11 -22.78 25.28 12.45
CA TYR A 11 -22.86 24.61 11.16
C TYR A 11 -21.49 24.34 10.59
N GLN A 12 -21.30 23.13 10.06
CA GLN A 12 -20.06 22.67 9.48
C GLN A 12 -20.28 22.25 8.03
N TYR A 13 -19.40 22.69 7.15
CA TYR A 13 -19.51 22.49 5.71
C TYR A 13 -18.19 22.03 5.11
N TYR A 14 -18.28 21.24 4.04
CA TYR A 14 -17.19 21.07 3.09
C TYR A 14 -17.31 22.11 1.98
N LYS A 15 -16.21 22.82 1.70
CA LYS A 15 -16.10 23.81 0.63
C LYS A 15 -14.89 23.52 -0.26
N CYS A 16 -14.96 23.94 -1.53
CA CYS A 16 -13.80 23.85 -2.40
C CYS A 16 -12.72 24.84 -1.95
N ASN A 17 -11.46 24.41 -1.88
CA ASN A 17 -10.36 25.26 -1.44
C ASN A 17 -10.16 26.44 -2.40
N THR A 18 -10.28 26.20 -3.71
CA THR A 18 -10.22 27.24 -4.75
C THR A 18 -11.33 28.28 -4.58
N ARG A 19 -12.54 27.84 -4.18
CA ARG A 19 -13.67 28.75 -3.92
C ARG A 19 -13.45 29.63 -2.69
N ILE A 20 -12.77 29.11 -1.66
CA ILE A 20 -12.42 29.88 -0.46
C ILE A 20 -11.33 30.89 -0.80
N GLY A 21 -10.24 30.45 -1.44
CA GLY A 21 -9.06 31.30 -1.68
C GLY A 21 -9.21 32.30 -2.81
N ARG A 22 -9.96 31.97 -3.88
CA ARG A 22 -10.09 32.81 -5.09
C ARG A 22 -11.51 33.36 -5.31
N GLY A 23 -12.41 33.16 -4.36
CA GLY A 23 -13.79 33.65 -4.41
C GLY A 23 -14.76 32.74 -5.19
N ALA A 24 -16.04 33.13 -5.18
CA ALA A 24 -17.14 32.30 -5.66
C ALA A 24 -17.10 32.00 -7.18
N GLY A 25 -16.51 32.89 -7.99
CA GLY A 25 -16.40 32.73 -9.43
C GLY A 25 -15.35 31.71 -9.88
N ALA A 26 -14.39 31.35 -9.02
CA ALA A 26 -13.30 30.44 -9.37
C ALA A 26 -13.68 28.96 -9.31
N CYS A 27 -14.81 28.61 -8.69
CA CYS A 27 -15.30 27.24 -8.61
C CYS A 27 -16.81 27.18 -8.34
N CYS A 28 -17.54 26.52 -9.23
CA CYS A 28 -19.00 26.41 -9.17
C CYS A 28 -19.50 25.37 -8.15
N THR A 29 -18.63 24.55 -7.55
CA THR A 29 -19.03 23.49 -6.61
C THR A 29 -19.71 24.11 -5.37
N PRO A 30 -20.93 23.68 -5.03
CA PRO A 30 -21.65 24.20 -3.87
C PRO A 30 -21.00 23.76 -2.56
N ALA A 31 -21.25 24.52 -1.49
CA ALA A 31 -20.93 24.09 -0.15
C ALA A 31 -21.88 22.97 0.29
N VAL A 32 -21.36 21.92 0.91
CA VAL A 32 -22.16 20.77 1.37
C VAL A 32 -22.09 20.67 2.87
N SER A 33 -23.23 20.42 3.51
CA SER A 33 -23.29 20.12 4.95
C SER A 33 -22.43 18.90 5.27
N MET A 34 -21.52 19.05 6.22
CA MET A 34 -20.57 18.01 6.61
C MET A 34 -21.28 16.76 7.16
N PRO A 35 -22.24 16.85 8.11
CA PRO A 35 -23.03 15.70 8.53
C PRO A 35 -23.74 14.98 7.38
N LYS A 36 -24.28 15.73 6.40
CA LYS A 36 -24.97 15.14 5.25
C LYS A 36 -24.00 14.38 4.34
N MET A 37 -22.84 14.97 4.05
CA MET A 37 -21.81 14.33 3.21
C MET A 37 -21.23 13.10 3.90
N ASP A 38 -20.86 13.21 5.18
CA ASP A 38 -20.26 12.11 5.93
C ASP A 38 -21.19 10.91 6.02
N ASN A 39 -22.48 11.15 6.32
CA ASN A 39 -23.48 10.09 6.35
C ASN A 39 -23.65 9.42 4.99
N LEU A 40 -23.67 10.19 3.90
CA LEU A 40 -23.78 9.64 2.55
C LEU A 40 -22.57 8.78 2.21
N VAL A 41 -21.36 9.25 2.50
CA VAL A 41 -20.10 8.53 2.22
C VAL A 41 -20.02 7.25 3.06
N LEU A 42 -20.32 7.32 4.36
CA LEU A 42 -20.25 6.17 5.27
C LEU A 42 -21.31 5.12 4.93
N ALA A 43 -22.55 5.53 4.65
CA ALA A 43 -23.61 4.62 4.23
C ALA A 43 -23.25 3.96 2.90
N ALA A 44 -22.79 4.73 1.90
CA ALA A 44 -22.36 4.17 0.63
C ALA A 44 -21.17 3.21 0.78
N PHE A 45 -20.23 3.49 1.69
CA PHE A 45 -19.12 2.59 1.97
C PHE A 45 -19.61 1.28 2.61
N ALA A 46 -20.49 1.36 3.61
CA ALA A 46 -21.06 0.20 4.27
C ALA A 46 -21.91 -0.67 3.32
N ASP A 47 -22.77 -0.05 2.51
CA ASP A 47 -23.75 -0.76 1.69
C ASP A 47 -23.22 -1.23 0.33
N LYS A 48 -22.15 -0.61 -0.19
CA LYS A 48 -21.61 -0.95 -1.52
C LYS A 48 -20.23 -1.57 -1.49
N VAL A 49 -19.43 -1.33 -0.44
CA VAL A 49 -18.04 -1.82 -0.37
C VAL A 49 -17.92 -2.93 0.66
N LEU A 50 -18.55 -2.78 1.83
CA LEU A 50 -18.47 -3.77 2.92
C LEU A 50 -19.44 -4.94 2.77
N THR A 51 -20.10 -5.11 1.64
CA THR A 51 -20.93 -6.31 1.38
C THR A 51 -20.05 -7.54 1.18
N PRO A 52 -20.40 -8.70 1.77
CA PRO A 52 -19.64 -9.95 1.60
C PRO A 52 -19.37 -10.33 0.15
N GLU A 53 -20.36 -10.15 -0.73
CA GLU A 53 -20.27 -10.45 -2.16
C GLU A 53 -19.17 -9.63 -2.82
N ARG A 54 -19.18 -8.32 -2.58
CA ARG A 54 -18.18 -7.40 -3.11
C ARG A 54 -16.77 -7.68 -2.60
N LEU A 55 -16.62 -8.04 -1.32
CA LEU A 55 -15.32 -8.42 -0.76
C LEU A 55 -14.77 -9.70 -1.40
N ARG A 56 -15.64 -10.69 -1.67
CA ARG A 56 -15.26 -11.92 -2.37
C ARG A 56 -14.85 -11.65 -3.81
N ASP A 57 -15.53 -10.75 -4.51
CA ASP A 57 -15.14 -10.32 -5.86
C ASP A 57 -13.79 -9.61 -5.86
N MET A 58 -13.57 -8.68 -4.92
CA MET A 58 -12.28 -8.01 -4.76
C MET A 58 -11.15 -9.00 -4.45
N LEU A 59 -11.42 -10.02 -3.63
CA LEU A 59 -10.46 -11.09 -3.34
C LEU A 59 -10.15 -11.91 -4.60
N ARG A 60 -11.15 -12.24 -5.41
CA ARG A 60 -10.98 -12.98 -6.67
C ARG A 60 -10.12 -12.20 -7.66
N GLU A 61 -10.45 -10.92 -7.88
CA GLU A 61 -9.67 -10.01 -8.74
C GLU A 61 -8.21 -9.94 -8.28
N MET A 62 -7.97 -9.78 -6.97
CA MET A 62 -6.62 -9.71 -6.42
C MET A 62 -5.86 -11.03 -6.56
N LYS A 63 -6.51 -12.18 -6.34
CA LYS A 63 -5.91 -13.50 -6.60
C LYS A 63 -5.53 -13.68 -8.07
N GLN A 64 -6.36 -13.19 -8.99
CA GLN A 64 -6.09 -13.25 -10.43
C GLN A 64 -4.91 -12.35 -10.82
N GLN A 65 -4.84 -11.13 -10.26
CA GLN A 65 -3.70 -10.23 -10.42
C GLN A 65 -2.41 -10.82 -9.86
N LEU A 66 -2.46 -11.46 -8.67
CA LEU A 66 -1.30 -12.16 -8.10
C LEU A 66 -0.86 -13.32 -8.99
N LYS A 67 -1.79 -14.09 -9.57
CA LYS A 67 -1.45 -15.18 -10.50
C LYS A 67 -0.75 -14.66 -11.76
N GLN A 68 -1.23 -13.53 -12.31
CA GLN A 68 -0.60 -12.88 -13.47
C GLN A 68 0.75 -12.25 -13.13
N ALA A 69 0.91 -11.67 -11.94
CA ALA A 69 2.18 -11.14 -11.47
C ALA A 69 3.20 -12.28 -11.24
N ASN A 70 2.74 -13.42 -10.70
CA ASN A 70 3.59 -14.57 -10.41
C ASN A 70 4.24 -15.18 -11.66
N SER A 71 3.58 -15.17 -12.83
CA SER A 71 4.17 -15.75 -14.05
C SER A 71 5.42 -15.01 -14.53
N GLY A 72 5.49 -13.69 -14.34
CA GLY A 72 6.70 -12.92 -14.60
C GLY A 72 7.72 -13.03 -13.46
N GLN A 73 7.25 -13.04 -12.21
CA GLN A 73 8.11 -13.11 -11.03
C GLN A 73 8.84 -14.44 -10.88
N ASP A 74 8.23 -15.56 -11.30
CA ASP A 74 8.90 -16.86 -11.25
C ASP A 74 10.12 -16.89 -12.19
N GLU A 75 10.04 -16.22 -13.35
CA GLU A 75 11.17 -16.08 -14.26
C GLU A 75 12.23 -15.13 -13.68
N THR A 76 11.82 -13.99 -13.10
CA THR A 76 12.76 -13.09 -12.40
C THR A 76 13.48 -13.81 -11.25
N LEU A 77 12.77 -14.60 -10.45
CA LEU A 77 13.36 -15.39 -9.37
C LEU A 77 14.33 -16.45 -9.89
N ARG A 78 14.05 -17.08 -11.04
CA ARG A 78 14.97 -18.02 -11.70
C ARG A 78 16.25 -17.32 -12.12
N THR A 79 16.14 -16.17 -12.78
CA THR A 79 17.28 -15.36 -13.22
C THR A 79 18.15 -14.91 -12.04
N LEU A 80 17.54 -14.37 -10.98
CA LEU A 80 18.26 -13.94 -9.77
C LEU A 80 18.96 -15.10 -9.06
N LYS A 81 18.32 -16.28 -8.98
CA LYS A 81 18.96 -17.48 -8.42
C LYS A 81 20.15 -17.94 -9.27
N LYS A 82 20.03 -17.88 -10.59
CA LYS A 82 21.13 -18.23 -11.50
C LYS A 82 22.31 -17.28 -11.32
N GLU A 83 22.05 -15.97 -11.25
CA GLU A 83 23.08 -14.97 -10.98
C GLU A 83 23.77 -15.21 -9.63
N LEU A 84 23.02 -15.58 -8.59
CA LEU A 84 23.59 -15.89 -7.28
C LEU A 84 24.56 -17.09 -7.35
N VAL A 85 24.19 -18.15 -8.07
CA VAL A 85 25.07 -19.31 -8.30
C VAL A 85 26.33 -18.92 -9.09
N GLU A 86 26.19 -18.07 -10.11
CA GLU A 86 27.33 -17.57 -10.89
C GLU A 86 28.29 -16.73 -10.04
N LEU A 87 27.76 -15.86 -9.18
CA LEU A 87 28.55 -15.04 -8.25
C LEU A 87 29.26 -15.89 -7.20
N GLU A 88 28.60 -16.90 -6.63
CA GLU A 88 29.20 -17.84 -5.68
C GLU A 88 30.31 -18.66 -6.35
N THR A 89 30.07 -19.14 -7.56
CA THR A 89 31.10 -19.85 -8.36
C THR A 89 32.28 -18.94 -8.67
N GLY A 90 32.04 -17.69 -9.07
CA GLY A 90 33.10 -16.71 -9.35
C GLY A 90 33.91 -16.34 -8.11
N THR A 91 33.24 -16.24 -6.95
CA THR A 91 33.88 -15.97 -5.66
C THR A 91 34.76 -17.14 -5.24
N ASN A 92 34.29 -18.38 -5.35
CA ASN A 92 35.08 -19.57 -5.03
C ASN A 92 36.30 -19.70 -5.96
N ARG A 93 36.14 -19.47 -7.27
CA ARG A 93 37.27 -19.45 -8.21
C ARG A 93 38.31 -18.40 -7.87
N LEU A 94 37.88 -17.22 -7.42
CA LEU A 94 38.79 -16.17 -6.98
C LEU A 94 39.60 -16.64 -5.76
N TYR A 95 38.95 -17.27 -4.77
CA TYR A 95 39.63 -17.82 -3.61
C TYR A 95 40.59 -18.97 -3.97
N GLU A 96 40.17 -19.90 -4.82
CA GLU A 96 41.05 -20.97 -5.32
C GLU A 96 42.30 -20.43 -6.03
N ALA A 97 42.16 -19.36 -6.83
CA ALA A 97 43.29 -18.75 -7.53
C ALA A 97 44.28 -18.09 -6.55
N VAL A 98 43.79 -17.55 -5.44
CA VAL A 98 44.62 -17.02 -4.35
C VAL A 98 45.32 -18.16 -3.62
N GLU A 99 44.62 -19.23 -3.28
CA GLU A 99 45.18 -20.42 -2.61
C GLU A 99 46.28 -21.10 -3.44
N LYS A 100 46.10 -21.16 -4.77
CA LYS A 100 47.09 -21.72 -5.71
C LYS A 100 48.24 -20.77 -6.02
N GLY A 101 48.24 -19.55 -5.46
CA GLY A 101 49.28 -18.54 -5.70
C GLY A 101 49.29 -17.96 -7.13
N LEU A 102 48.20 -18.09 -7.87
CA LEU A 102 48.08 -17.59 -9.25
C LEU A 102 47.83 -16.07 -9.32
N LEU A 103 47.42 -15.46 -8.20
CA LEU A 103 47.11 -14.04 -8.09
C LEU A 103 47.85 -13.42 -6.89
N PRO A 104 48.45 -12.22 -7.04
CA PRO A 104 49.01 -11.49 -5.91
C PRO A 104 47.90 -10.92 -5.01
N MET A 105 48.17 -10.83 -3.70
CA MET A 105 47.28 -10.12 -2.76
C MET A 105 47.51 -8.60 -2.85
N ASP A 106 46.97 -8.00 -3.92
CA ASP A 106 47.04 -6.57 -4.18
C ASP A 106 45.70 -5.85 -3.90
N ASP A 107 45.70 -4.52 -4.04
CA ASP A 107 44.49 -3.73 -3.83
C ASP A 107 43.44 -3.97 -4.92
N MET A 108 43.84 -4.39 -6.13
CA MET A 108 42.93 -4.77 -7.21
C MET A 108 42.09 -6.01 -6.84
N LEU A 109 42.72 -7.01 -6.23
CA LEU A 109 42.04 -8.19 -5.71
C LEU A 109 41.03 -7.82 -4.62
N LYS A 110 41.40 -6.94 -3.69
CA LYS A 110 40.51 -6.45 -2.63
C LYS A 110 39.27 -5.76 -3.20
N VAL A 111 39.46 -4.84 -4.15
CA VAL A 111 38.36 -4.12 -4.81
C VAL A 111 37.44 -5.11 -5.54
N ARG A 112 38.01 -6.10 -6.23
CA ARG A 112 37.22 -7.11 -6.96
C ARG A 112 36.41 -8.01 -6.02
N ALA A 113 37.00 -8.46 -4.91
CA ALA A 113 36.32 -9.24 -3.89
C ALA A 113 35.18 -8.45 -3.23
N GLN A 114 35.40 -7.17 -2.90
CA GLN A 114 34.36 -6.28 -2.38
C GLN A 114 33.21 -6.10 -3.37
N LYS A 115 33.50 -5.93 -4.66
CA LYS A 115 32.47 -5.80 -5.71
C LYS A 115 31.61 -7.06 -5.82
N LEU A 116 32.21 -8.26 -5.79
CA LEU A 116 31.47 -9.53 -5.81
C LEU A 116 30.59 -9.69 -4.56
N LYS A 117 31.13 -9.36 -3.38
CA LYS A 117 30.36 -9.37 -2.12
C LYS A 117 29.17 -8.41 -2.17
N ALA A 118 29.39 -7.16 -2.58
CA ALA A 118 28.33 -6.16 -2.70
C ALA A 118 27.25 -6.60 -3.69
N ARG A 119 27.62 -7.18 -4.83
CA ARG A 119 26.63 -7.71 -5.80
C ARG A 119 25.84 -8.87 -5.21
N ARG A 120 26.49 -9.80 -4.50
CA ARG A 120 25.81 -10.92 -3.83
C ARG A 120 24.79 -10.42 -2.80
N GLU A 121 25.16 -9.45 -1.98
CA GLU A 121 24.27 -8.83 -1.00
C GLU A 121 23.08 -8.14 -1.67
N ALA A 122 23.30 -7.39 -2.76
CA ALA A 122 22.24 -6.77 -3.54
C ALA A 122 21.25 -7.81 -4.12
N VAL A 123 21.76 -8.87 -4.75
CA VAL A 123 20.93 -9.94 -5.34
C VAL A 123 20.13 -10.67 -4.25
N LEU A 124 20.70 -10.88 -3.05
CA LEU A 124 19.97 -11.47 -1.92
C LEU A 124 18.80 -10.59 -1.47
N ILE A 125 18.98 -9.26 -1.44
CA ILE A 125 17.92 -8.30 -1.12
C ILE A 125 16.82 -8.37 -2.19
N GLU A 126 17.18 -8.40 -3.47
CA GLU A 126 16.26 -8.53 -4.60
C GLU A 126 15.43 -9.83 -4.52
N VAL A 127 16.08 -10.97 -4.22
CA VAL A 127 15.41 -12.26 -4.01
C VAL A 127 14.44 -12.21 -2.82
N ALA A 128 14.84 -11.59 -1.71
CA ALA A 128 13.97 -11.44 -0.54
C ALA A 128 12.77 -10.52 -0.82
N GLY A 129 12.95 -9.48 -1.64
CA GLY A 129 11.86 -8.63 -2.13
C GLY A 129 10.88 -9.41 -3.00
N ALA A 130 11.39 -10.15 -3.98
CA ALA A 130 10.57 -10.95 -4.89
C ALA A 130 9.77 -12.05 -4.17
N LYS A 131 10.34 -12.70 -3.13
CA LYS A 131 9.62 -13.70 -2.33
C LYS A 131 8.48 -13.11 -1.49
N ARG A 132 8.68 -11.95 -0.85
CA ARG A 132 7.66 -11.30 -0.01
C ARG A 132 6.38 -10.95 -0.77
N MET A 133 6.50 -10.63 -2.06
CA MET A 133 5.34 -10.38 -2.93
C MET A 133 4.49 -11.63 -3.19
N LYS A 134 5.11 -12.82 -3.15
CA LYS A 134 4.43 -14.11 -3.38
C LYS A 134 3.66 -14.61 -2.16
N GLU A 135 4.09 -14.22 -0.95
CA GLU A 135 3.55 -14.68 0.33
C GLU A 135 2.49 -13.74 0.93
N LEU A 136 1.77 -12.96 0.11
CA LEU A 136 0.72 -12.08 0.65
C LEU A 136 -0.33 -12.90 1.42
N PRO A 137 -0.65 -12.55 2.69
CA PRO A 137 -1.64 -13.24 3.53
C PRO A 137 -3.04 -13.35 2.90
N VAL A 138 -3.32 -12.50 1.90
CA VAL A 138 -4.55 -12.49 1.11
C VAL A 138 -4.80 -13.83 0.41
N ALA A 139 -3.76 -14.62 0.10
CA ALA A 139 -3.93 -15.95 -0.49
C ALA A 139 -4.69 -16.92 0.44
N MET A 140 -4.57 -16.75 1.77
CA MET A 140 -5.13 -17.65 2.79
C MET A 140 -6.49 -17.19 3.36
N LEU A 141 -7.06 -16.09 2.87
CA LEU A 141 -8.35 -15.60 3.34
C LEU A 141 -9.50 -16.57 3.03
N SER A 142 -10.20 -16.99 4.08
CA SER A 142 -11.42 -17.80 3.98
C SER A 142 -12.68 -16.92 3.85
N ALA A 143 -13.75 -17.47 3.25
CA ALA A 143 -15.04 -16.77 3.14
C ALA A 143 -15.61 -16.38 4.51
N ARG A 144 -15.48 -17.27 5.51
CA ARG A 144 -15.94 -17.01 6.89
C ARG A 144 -15.23 -15.81 7.52
N GLN A 145 -13.93 -15.65 7.28
CA GLN A 145 -13.18 -14.49 7.78
C GLN A 145 -13.64 -13.19 7.11
N LEU A 146 -13.92 -13.22 5.80
CA LEU A 146 -14.44 -12.05 5.09
C LEU A 146 -15.83 -11.64 5.59
N ASP A 147 -16.72 -12.59 5.85
CA ASP A 147 -18.08 -12.31 6.33
C ASP A 147 -18.07 -11.71 7.75
N ALA A 148 -17.21 -12.28 8.62
CA ALA A 148 -17.03 -11.76 9.97
C ALA A 148 -16.38 -10.36 9.95
N PHE A 149 -15.39 -10.14 9.08
CA PHE A 149 -14.75 -8.83 8.88
C PHE A 149 -15.73 -7.79 8.35
N SER A 150 -16.52 -8.14 7.33
CA SER A 150 -17.60 -7.30 6.78
C SER A 150 -18.54 -6.82 7.88
N THR A 151 -19.03 -7.76 8.69
CA THR A 151 -19.99 -7.48 9.77
C THR A 151 -19.37 -6.58 10.85
N ALA A 152 -18.17 -6.92 11.32
CA ALA A 152 -17.47 -6.16 12.35
C ALA A 152 -17.12 -4.73 11.87
N LEU A 153 -16.59 -4.58 10.67
CA LEU A 153 -16.21 -3.28 10.12
C LEU A 153 -17.45 -2.42 9.82
N ARG A 154 -18.54 -3.03 9.32
CA ARG A 154 -19.81 -2.33 9.09
C ARG A 154 -20.39 -1.76 10.38
N ALA A 155 -20.40 -2.53 11.47
CA ALA A 155 -20.86 -2.05 12.76
C ALA A 155 -20.04 -0.85 13.25
N ARG A 156 -18.71 -0.91 13.14
CA ARG A 156 -17.81 0.18 13.58
C ARG A 156 -17.86 1.42 12.70
N VAL A 157 -18.09 1.28 11.40
CA VAL A 157 -18.21 2.42 10.46
C VAL A 157 -19.50 3.19 10.68
N LEU A 158 -20.59 2.48 11.02
CA LEU A 158 -21.90 3.09 11.28
C LEU A 158 -22.05 3.64 12.70
N ASP A 159 -21.21 3.20 13.63
CA ASP A 159 -21.16 3.76 14.99
C ASP A 159 -20.59 5.18 14.98
N ARG A 160 -21.48 6.15 15.23
CA ARG A 160 -21.14 7.59 15.29
C ARG A 160 -20.50 8.01 16.60
N SER A 161 -20.64 7.23 17.67
CA SER A 161 -20.17 7.60 19.00
C SER A 161 -18.65 7.49 19.14
N ALA A 162 -18.04 6.66 18.30
CA ALA A 162 -16.67 6.20 18.51
C ALA A 162 -15.60 7.01 17.76
N GLY A 163 -15.98 7.99 16.92
CA GLY A 163 -15.00 8.86 16.21
C GLY A 163 -14.06 8.14 15.23
N PHE A 164 -14.19 6.82 15.06
CA PHE A 164 -13.28 6.01 14.24
C PHE A 164 -13.62 6.00 12.75
N SER A 165 -14.82 6.42 12.36
CA SER A 165 -15.31 6.40 10.97
C SER A 165 -14.35 7.11 10.01
N LYS A 166 -13.80 8.27 10.39
CA LYS A 166 -12.80 9.01 9.61
C LYS A 166 -11.47 8.27 9.48
N ARG A 167 -11.06 7.53 10.52
CA ARG A 167 -9.81 6.75 10.53
C ARG A 167 -9.93 5.54 9.60
N TYR A 168 -11.05 4.80 9.66
CA TYR A 168 -11.32 3.69 8.74
C TYR A 168 -11.42 4.17 7.29
N LEU A 169 -12.11 5.28 7.03
CA LEU A 169 -12.16 5.84 5.68
C LEU A 169 -10.77 6.24 5.19
N ARG A 170 -9.92 6.86 6.01
CA ARG A 170 -8.54 7.22 5.61
C ARG A 170 -7.70 6.00 5.23
N GLU A 171 -7.91 4.89 5.92
CA GLU A 171 -7.20 3.64 5.65
C GLU A 171 -7.60 3.07 4.28
N PHE A 172 -8.89 2.89 4.06
CA PHE A 172 -9.43 2.14 2.93
C PHE A 172 -9.82 2.98 1.72
N VAL A 173 -10.00 4.29 1.87
CA VAL A 173 -10.40 5.22 0.81
C VAL A 173 -9.21 6.08 0.43
N SER A 174 -8.84 6.05 -0.85
CA SER A 174 -7.79 6.92 -1.39
C SER A 174 -8.33 8.31 -1.73
N GLU A 175 -9.56 8.39 -2.24
CA GLU A 175 -10.12 9.65 -2.70
C GLU A 175 -11.66 9.67 -2.63
N VAL A 176 -12.20 10.81 -2.20
CA VAL A 176 -13.62 11.15 -2.32
C VAL A 176 -13.74 12.41 -3.15
N ARG A 177 -14.35 12.31 -4.34
CA ARG A 177 -14.62 13.43 -5.25
C ARG A 177 -16.07 13.83 -5.18
N PHE A 178 -16.32 15.13 -5.14
CA PHE A 178 -17.66 15.71 -5.24
C PHE A 178 -17.70 16.71 -6.39
N ASP A 179 -18.56 16.46 -7.37
CA ASP A 179 -18.69 17.32 -8.57
C ASP A 179 -19.79 18.39 -8.44
N GLY A 180 -20.49 18.43 -7.29
CA GLY A 180 -21.64 19.31 -7.06
C GLY A 180 -22.99 18.57 -7.09
N LYS A 181 -23.05 17.40 -7.72
CA LYS A 181 -24.26 16.57 -7.82
C LYS A 181 -24.05 15.14 -7.33
N ARG A 182 -22.86 14.59 -7.55
CA ARG A 182 -22.50 13.19 -7.30
C ARG A 182 -21.23 13.11 -6.47
N VAL A 183 -21.15 12.05 -5.68
CA VAL A 183 -19.97 11.69 -4.90
C VAL A 183 -19.39 10.42 -5.49
N VAL A 184 -18.11 10.45 -5.84
CA VAL A 184 -17.36 9.31 -6.36
C VAL A 184 -16.26 8.95 -5.36
N MET A 185 -16.18 7.67 -5.03
CA MET A 185 -15.22 7.15 -4.06
C MET A 185 -14.24 6.20 -4.75
N ARG A 186 -12.94 6.36 -4.48
CA ARG A 186 -11.89 5.43 -4.89
C ARG A 186 -11.25 4.85 -3.64
N GLY A 187 -11.07 3.53 -3.63
CA GLY A 187 -10.58 2.78 -2.47
C GLY A 187 -9.34 1.95 -2.75
N LYS A 188 -8.64 1.58 -1.68
CA LYS A 188 -7.44 0.73 -1.68
C LYS A 188 -7.85 -0.72 -1.42
N LYS A 189 -8.12 -1.49 -2.48
CA LYS A 189 -8.56 -2.89 -2.39
C LYS A 189 -7.59 -3.77 -1.59
N ALA A 190 -6.28 -3.62 -1.85
CA ALA A 190 -5.25 -4.39 -1.19
C ALA A 190 -5.18 -4.13 0.33
N ALA A 191 -5.30 -2.86 0.76
CA ALA A 191 -5.30 -2.51 2.19
C ALA A 191 -6.52 -3.09 2.91
N LEU A 192 -7.69 -3.05 2.28
CA LEU A 192 -8.92 -3.62 2.83
C LEU A 192 -8.82 -5.15 3.00
N LEU A 193 -8.32 -5.85 1.99
CA LEU A 193 -8.13 -7.31 2.07
C LEU A 193 -7.00 -7.70 3.03
N ALA A 194 -5.92 -6.93 3.09
CA ALA A 194 -4.85 -7.15 4.06
C ALA A 194 -5.35 -6.99 5.50
N ALA A 195 -6.20 -5.99 5.77
CA ALA A 195 -6.83 -5.82 7.08
C ALA A 195 -7.75 -7.00 7.42
N ALA A 196 -8.48 -7.56 6.45
CA ALA A 196 -9.30 -8.74 6.65
C ALA A 196 -8.47 -10.01 6.97
N ALA A 197 -7.20 -10.06 6.53
CA ALA A 197 -6.32 -11.20 6.74
C ALA A 197 -5.63 -11.20 8.12
N GLN A 198 -5.71 -10.10 8.86
CA GLN A 198 -5.13 -10.02 10.20
C GLN A 198 -6.03 -10.76 11.21
N LYS A 199 -5.41 -11.62 12.03
CA LYS A 199 -6.11 -12.50 13.00
C LYS A 199 -6.77 -11.74 14.16
N GLU A 200 -6.32 -10.53 14.49
CA GLU A 200 -6.87 -9.76 15.60
C GLU A 200 -8.04 -8.86 15.16
N MET A 201 -9.23 -9.44 15.05
CA MET A 201 -10.45 -8.65 14.81
C MET A 201 -10.96 -7.90 16.06
N GLY A 202 -10.39 -8.16 17.25
CA GLY A 202 -10.73 -7.47 18.50
C GLY A 202 -10.13 -6.07 18.58
N THR A 203 -8.89 -5.94 18.13
CA THR A 203 -8.12 -4.71 18.00
C THR A 203 -8.05 -4.33 16.53
N ILE A 204 -9.15 -3.80 15.95
CA ILE A 204 -9.00 -2.93 14.77
C ILE A 204 -8.34 -1.60 15.20
N GLY A 205 -7.20 -1.70 15.89
CA GLY A 205 -6.19 -0.67 15.91
C GLY A 205 -5.61 -0.65 14.52
N VAL A 206 -6.23 0.15 13.65
CA VAL A 206 -5.65 0.56 12.37
C VAL A 206 -4.16 0.81 12.63
N PRO A 207 -3.23 0.07 11.99
CA PRO A 207 -1.82 0.29 12.21
C PRO A 207 -1.53 1.79 12.03
N SER A 208 -1.14 2.48 13.10
CA SER A 208 -0.76 3.91 13.03
C SER A 208 0.55 4.10 12.25
N SER A 209 1.20 3.00 11.93
CA SER A 209 2.48 2.88 11.27
C SER A 209 2.42 1.64 10.39
N VAL A 210 2.07 1.83 9.11
CA VAL A 210 2.51 0.89 8.08
C VAL A 210 3.97 1.26 7.82
N PRO A 211 4.96 0.37 7.99
CA PRO A 211 6.31 0.63 7.54
C PRO A 211 6.35 0.49 6.01
N ASN A 212 5.60 1.35 5.31
CA ASN A 212 5.86 1.65 3.92
C ASN A 212 6.97 2.71 3.93
N TRP A 213 8.18 2.28 4.27
CA TRP A 213 9.36 2.96 3.78
C TRP A 213 9.36 2.71 2.28
N LEU A 214 8.76 3.62 1.53
CA LEU A 214 9.00 3.72 0.10
C LEU A 214 10.51 3.81 -0.08
N LEU A 215 11.13 2.80 -0.69
CA LEU A 215 12.35 3.04 -1.46
C LEU A 215 11.92 3.67 -2.78
N ASP A 216 11.36 4.88 -2.71
CA ASP A 216 11.34 5.75 -3.86
C ASP A 216 12.70 6.46 -3.86
N LEU A 217 13.60 5.94 -4.68
CA LEU A 217 14.82 6.62 -5.09
C LEU A 217 14.39 7.80 -5.96
N GLY A 218 13.99 8.91 -5.33
CA GLY A 218 13.67 10.12 -6.07
C GLY A 218 12.87 11.15 -5.27
N SER A 219 13.55 11.96 -4.47
CA SER A 219 13.13 13.37 -4.25
C SER A 219 14.14 14.22 -3.47
N ASN A 220 15.26 13.66 -2.97
CA ASN A 220 16.25 14.41 -2.17
C ASN A 220 17.62 14.56 -2.85
N GLN A 221 17.68 14.54 -4.18
CA GLN A 221 18.84 15.11 -4.87
C GLN A 221 18.51 16.56 -5.20
N GLY A 222 18.90 17.46 -4.29
CA GLY A 222 19.07 18.86 -4.65
C GLY A 222 20.19 18.99 -5.70
N PRO A 223 20.20 20.05 -6.51
CA PRO A 223 21.23 20.23 -7.51
C PRO A 223 22.60 20.35 -6.85
N THR A 224 23.54 19.52 -7.26
CA THR A 224 24.97 19.82 -7.16
C THR A 224 25.30 20.81 -8.28
N ASP A 225 25.37 22.08 -7.91
CA ASP A 225 26.44 23.04 -8.25
C ASP A 225 26.26 24.30 -7.37
#